data_AF-A0A7J9R6X1-F1
#
_entry.id   AF-A0A7J9R6X1-F1
#
_cell.length_a   1.000
_cell.length_b   1.000
_cell.length_c   1.000
_cell.angle_alpha   90.00
_cell.angle_beta   90.00
_cell.angle_gamma   90.00
#
_symmetry.space_group_name_H-M   'P 1'
#
loop_
_entity.id
_entity.type
_entity.pdbx_description
1 polymer ?
#
loop_
_entity_poly.entity_id
_entity_poly.type
_entity_poly.pdbx_seq_one_letter_code
_entity_poly.pdbx_strand_id
1 'polypeptide(L)'
;MAKSSNKVSYDKIFSKLKEHHKWFESSIPLIASENVPSPAVREAIISDFGNRYAEGWPGERVYAGCVYIDDVEFECMKLAKKLYKAKFADVRPVSGVVANLAIYSAFTNPGDIMLAPSIPAGGHISHGKKEHSGTAGLVHGLEIEFYPFNAEEMTIDVDKT
;
A
#
# COMPACT_ATOMS: atom_id res chain seq x y z
N MET A 1 -17.56 -14.58 -38.21
CA MET A 1 -16.85 -15.29 -37.14
C MET A 1 -17.52 -14.96 -35.81
N ALA A 2 -18.02 -15.94 -35.08
CA ALA A 2 -18.61 -15.70 -33.76
C ALA A 2 -17.53 -15.12 -32.83
N LYS A 3 -17.80 -14.00 -32.14
CA LYS A 3 -16.87 -13.48 -31.12
C LYS A 3 -16.67 -14.59 -30.08
N SER A 4 -15.43 -14.96 -29.78
CA SER A 4 -15.15 -15.92 -28.70
C SER A 4 -15.74 -15.39 -27.38
N SER A 5 -16.16 -16.28 -26.49
CA SER A 5 -16.67 -15.93 -25.16
C SER A 5 -15.72 -15.00 -24.39
N ASN A 6 -14.41 -15.17 -24.58
CA ASN A 6 -13.37 -14.31 -24.02
C ASN A 6 -13.42 -12.89 -24.58
N LYS A 7 -13.62 -12.71 -25.89
CA LYS A 7 -13.73 -11.39 -26.50
C LYS A 7 -15.00 -10.66 -26.03
N VAL A 8 -16.11 -11.38 -25.88
CA VAL A 8 -17.34 -10.82 -25.32
C VAL A 8 -17.12 -10.35 -23.88
N SER A 9 -16.46 -11.15 -23.06
CA SER A 9 -16.14 -10.79 -21.66
C SER A 9 -15.20 -9.60 -21.57
N TYR A 10 -14.15 -9.57 -22.39
CA TYR A 10 -13.24 -8.43 -22.52
C TYR A 10 -13.98 -7.14 -22.86
N ASP A 11 -14.80 -7.16 -23.92
CA ASP A 11 -15.56 -5.98 -24.37
C ASP A 11 -16.51 -5.49 -23.26
N LYS A 12 -17.17 -6.42 -22.54
CA LYS A 12 -18.05 -6.11 -21.42
C LYS A 12 -17.30 -5.44 -20.27
N ILE A 13 -16.16 -5.98 -19.85
CA ILE A 13 -15.34 -5.42 -18.75
C ILE A 13 -14.86 -4.01 -19.11
N PHE A 14 -14.28 -3.83 -20.29
CA PHE A 14 -13.76 -2.53 -20.71
C PHE A 14 -14.87 -1.48 -20.89
N SER A 15 -16.08 -1.88 -21.27
CA SER A 15 -17.26 -0.98 -21.24
C SER A 15 -17.52 -0.50 -19.82
N LYS A 16 -17.52 -1.40 -18.82
CA LYS A 16 -17.76 -1.03 -17.42
C LYS A 16 -16.67 -0.15 -16.83
N LEU A 17 -15.40 -0.35 -17.18
CA LEU A 17 -14.32 0.54 -16.76
C LEU A 17 -14.53 1.98 -17.27
N LYS A 18 -14.94 2.13 -18.54
CA LYS A 18 -15.25 3.44 -19.14
C LYS A 18 -16.47 4.10 -18.51
N GLU A 19 -17.55 3.33 -18.32
CA GLU A 19 -18.77 3.81 -17.65
C GLU A 19 -18.49 4.28 -16.22
N HIS A 20 -17.69 3.52 -15.46
CA HIS A 20 -17.26 3.89 -14.11
C HIS A 20 -16.45 5.19 -14.09
N HIS A 21 -15.49 5.35 -15.02
CA HIS A 21 -14.71 6.58 -15.12
C HIS A 21 -15.60 7.80 -15.37
N LYS A 22 -16.52 7.71 -16.34
CA LYS A 22 -17.47 8.78 -16.65
C LYS A 22 -18.40 9.09 -15.48
N TRP A 23 -18.82 8.08 -14.72
CA TRP A 23 -19.64 8.29 -13.54
C TRP A 23 -18.90 9.06 -12.46
N PHE A 24 -17.63 8.71 -12.19
CA PHE A 24 -16.79 9.43 -11.23
C PHE A 24 -16.47 10.86 -11.68
N GLU A 25 -16.30 11.12 -12.99
CA GLU A 25 -16.12 12.48 -13.53
C GLU A 25 -17.30 13.41 -13.19
N SER A 26 -18.52 12.87 -13.10
CA SER A 26 -19.72 13.63 -12.72
C SER A 26 -20.09 13.52 -11.24
N SER A 27 -19.21 12.95 -10.41
CA SER A 27 -19.46 12.70 -8.99
C SER A 27 -18.59 13.57 -8.09
N ILE A 28 -19.00 13.71 -6.84
CA ILE A 28 -18.18 14.32 -5.77
C ILE A 28 -17.77 13.18 -4.81
N PRO A 29 -16.61 12.54 -5.00
CA PRO A 29 -16.14 11.50 -4.08
C PRO A 29 -15.72 12.13 -2.75
N LEU A 30 -16.28 11.64 -1.64
CA LEU A 30 -16.03 12.13 -0.29
C LEU A 30 -15.31 11.11 0.61
N ILE A 31 -14.80 10.02 0.02
CA ILE A 31 -14.01 9.03 0.74
C ILE A 31 -12.60 9.60 0.93
N ALA A 32 -12.20 9.83 2.19
CA ALA A 32 -10.97 10.54 2.54
C ALA A 32 -9.67 9.90 2.01
N SER A 33 -9.68 8.59 1.75
CA SER A 33 -8.52 7.84 1.26
C SER A 33 -8.45 7.71 -0.27
N GLU A 34 -9.48 8.18 -1.00
CA GLU A 34 -9.50 8.11 -2.46
C GLU A 34 -8.86 9.35 -3.09
N ASN A 35 -8.26 9.18 -4.27
CA ASN A 35 -7.69 10.28 -5.03
C ASN A 35 -7.56 9.95 -6.53
N VAL A 36 -7.34 10.96 -7.36
CA VAL A 36 -7.16 10.84 -8.81
C VAL A 36 -5.67 11.01 -9.15
N PRO A 37 -4.98 9.97 -9.68
CA PRO A 37 -3.59 10.11 -10.08
C PRO A 37 -3.43 11.00 -11.32
N SER A 38 -2.32 11.75 -11.37
CA SER A 38 -1.99 12.63 -12.49
C SER A 38 -1.76 11.85 -13.80
N PRO A 39 -1.86 12.49 -14.97
CA PRO A 39 -1.58 11.84 -16.26
C PRO A 39 -0.20 11.18 -16.32
N ALA A 40 0.84 11.82 -15.76
CA ALA A 40 2.20 11.27 -15.72
C ALA A 40 2.29 9.96 -14.92
N VAL A 41 1.59 9.87 -13.78
CA VAL A 41 1.54 8.62 -12.99
C VAL A 41 0.84 7.52 -13.78
N ARG A 42 -0.27 7.84 -14.46
CA ARG A 42 -1.01 6.89 -15.29
C ARG A 42 -0.16 6.37 -16.45
N GLU A 43 0.59 7.24 -17.11
CA GLU A 43 1.50 6.88 -18.21
C GLU A 43 2.61 5.93 -17.74
N ALA A 44 3.21 6.18 -16.58
CA ALA A 44 4.23 5.30 -16.01
C ALA A 44 3.68 3.90 -15.69
N ILE A 45 2.49 3.81 -15.08
CA ILE A 45 1.86 2.54 -14.68
C ILE A 45 1.52 1.65 -15.87
N ILE A 46 1.07 2.23 -17.00
CA ILE A 46 0.69 1.44 -18.19
C ILE A 46 1.90 1.04 -19.04
N SER A 47 3.10 1.52 -18.72
CA SER A 47 4.32 1.15 -19.43
C SER A 47 4.69 -0.31 -19.18
N ASP A 48 5.55 -0.84 -20.03
CA ASP A 48 6.09 -2.21 -19.90
C ASP A 48 6.96 -2.40 -18.65
N PHE A 49 7.37 -1.31 -17.98
CA PHE A 49 8.29 -1.32 -16.86
C PHE A 49 7.83 -2.22 -15.71
N GLY A 50 6.53 -2.24 -15.40
CA GLY A 50 5.95 -3.07 -14.34
C GLY A 50 5.93 -4.58 -14.65
N ASN A 51 6.29 -5.00 -15.86
CA ASN A 51 6.32 -6.41 -16.28
C ASN A 51 7.73 -7.02 -16.24
N ARG A 52 8.70 -6.32 -15.65
CA ARG A 52 10.10 -6.74 -15.59
C ARG A 52 10.48 -7.20 -14.19
N TYR A 53 11.18 -8.33 -14.11
CA TYR A 53 11.72 -8.84 -12.86
C TYR A 53 13.00 -8.10 -12.48
N ALA A 54 13.05 -7.57 -11.26
CA ALA A 54 14.21 -6.86 -10.71
C ALA A 54 14.41 -7.19 -9.22
N GLU A 55 14.56 -8.49 -8.93
CA GLU A 55 14.85 -8.95 -7.57
C GLU A 55 16.24 -8.49 -7.11
N GLY A 56 16.33 -8.10 -5.83
CA GLY A 56 17.53 -7.58 -5.20
C GLY A 56 17.51 -6.06 -5.02
N TRP A 57 18.63 -5.50 -4.57
CA TRP A 57 18.82 -4.06 -4.46
C TRP A 57 19.35 -3.47 -5.78
N PRO A 58 19.13 -2.18 -6.05
CA PRO A 58 19.82 -1.49 -7.13
C PRO A 58 21.34 -1.70 -7.06
N GLY A 59 21.96 -2.15 -8.15
CA GLY A 59 23.38 -2.54 -8.22
C GLY A 59 23.69 -3.97 -7.77
N GLU A 60 22.76 -4.68 -7.13
CA GLU A 60 22.91 -6.04 -6.60
C GLU A 60 21.74 -6.94 -7.07
N ARG A 61 21.39 -6.83 -8.34
CA ARG A 61 20.24 -7.55 -8.91
C ARG A 61 20.55 -9.02 -9.18
N VAL A 62 19.55 -9.87 -8.93
CA VAL A 62 19.61 -11.31 -9.26
C VAL A 62 19.42 -11.54 -10.76
N TYR A 63 18.61 -10.71 -11.41
CA TYR A 63 18.31 -10.79 -12.84
C TYR A 63 19.08 -9.77 -13.67
N ALA A 64 19.44 -10.16 -14.91
CA ALA A 64 20.05 -9.28 -15.89
C ALA A 64 19.03 -8.30 -16.50
N GLY A 65 19.53 -7.19 -17.06
CA GLY A 65 18.70 -6.22 -17.80
C GLY A 65 18.04 -5.14 -16.95
N CYS A 66 18.44 -4.98 -15.68
CA CYS A 66 17.84 -4.04 -14.74
C CYS A 66 18.42 -2.61 -14.80
N VAL A 67 19.25 -2.28 -15.79
CA VAL A 67 20.01 -1.01 -15.83
C VAL A 67 19.11 0.22 -15.62
N TYR A 68 18.02 0.32 -16.39
CA TYR A 68 17.08 1.44 -16.25
C TYR A 68 16.13 1.31 -15.06
N ILE A 69 15.96 0.09 -14.51
CA ILE A 69 15.16 -0.11 -13.30
C ILE A 69 15.89 0.46 -12.09
N ASP A 70 17.20 0.23 -12.02
CA ASP A 70 18.06 0.78 -10.98
C ASP A 70 18.06 2.30 -11.00
N ASP A 71 18.21 2.92 -12.18
CA ASP A 71 18.16 4.39 -12.32
C ASP A 71 16.85 4.98 -11.79
N VAL A 72 15.71 4.37 -12.13
CA VAL A 72 14.40 4.79 -11.66
C VAL A 72 14.26 4.59 -10.15
N GLU A 73 14.68 3.45 -9.62
CA GLU A 73 14.59 3.16 -8.18
C GLU A 73 15.47 4.10 -7.36
N PHE A 74 16.70 4.40 -7.81
CA PHE A 74 17.59 5.37 -7.18
C PHE A 74 16.98 6.77 -7.15
N GLU A 75 16.43 7.25 -8.27
CA GLU A 75 15.82 8.58 -8.32
C GLU A 75 14.57 8.65 -7.44
N CYS A 76 13.73 7.61 -7.44
CA CYS A 76 12.57 7.51 -6.55
C CYS A 76 12.96 7.55 -5.07
N MET A 77 13.97 6.77 -4.65
CA MET A 77 14.47 6.80 -3.27
C MET A 77 15.05 8.18 -2.92
N LYS A 78 15.77 8.83 -3.83
CA LYS A 78 16.30 10.18 -3.64
C LYS A 78 15.18 11.21 -3.48
N LEU A 79 14.16 11.16 -4.32
CA LEU A 79 13.00 12.04 -4.25
C LEU A 79 12.21 11.82 -2.95
N ALA A 80 11.98 10.56 -2.54
CA ALA A 80 11.32 10.24 -1.29
C ALA A 80 12.09 10.78 -0.07
N LYS A 81 13.41 10.54 -0.03
CA LYS A 81 14.29 11.10 1.02
C LYS A 81 14.21 12.63 1.07
N LYS A 82 14.22 13.30 -0.10
CA LYS A 82 14.10 14.76 -0.19
C LYS A 82 12.74 15.26 0.30
N LEU A 83 11.66 14.62 -0.14
CA LEU A 83 10.28 15.01 0.17
C LEU A 83 9.99 14.89 1.67
N TYR A 84 10.35 13.74 2.26
CA TYR A 84 10.09 13.44 3.67
C TYR A 84 11.23 13.86 4.61
N LYS A 85 12.30 14.46 4.07
CA LYS A 85 13.52 14.80 4.83
C LYS A 85 14.11 13.61 5.59
N ALA A 86 14.05 12.42 4.98
CA ALA A 86 14.45 11.16 5.58
C ALA A 86 15.90 10.79 5.22
N LYS A 87 16.58 10.08 6.13
CA LYS A 87 17.93 9.53 5.87
C LYS A 87 17.89 8.32 4.92
N PHE A 88 16.79 7.57 4.95
CA PHE A 88 16.59 6.36 4.19
C PHE A 88 15.14 6.32 3.69
N ALA A 89 14.93 5.73 2.51
CA ALA A 89 13.60 5.46 1.96
C ALA A 89 13.69 4.18 1.13
N ASP A 90 12.72 3.28 1.34
CA ASP A 90 12.50 2.11 0.50
C ASP A 90 11.21 2.31 -0.28
N VAL A 91 11.28 2.16 -1.60
CA VAL A 91 10.18 2.42 -2.54
C VAL A 91 9.60 1.13 -3.13
N ARG A 92 10.06 -0.04 -2.68
CA ARG A 92 9.66 -1.34 -3.20
C ARG A 92 8.36 -1.92 -2.60
N PRO A 93 7.93 -1.59 -1.36
CA PRO A 93 6.66 -2.10 -0.85
C PRO A 93 5.48 -1.70 -1.74
N VAL A 94 4.77 -2.70 -2.27
CA VAL A 94 3.69 -2.51 -3.26
C VAL A 94 2.37 -1.97 -2.68
N SER A 95 2.24 -1.96 -1.34
CA SER A 95 1.09 -1.39 -0.64
C SER A 95 1.45 -1.03 0.81
N GLY A 96 0.62 -0.23 1.47
CA GLY A 96 0.82 0.15 2.87
C GLY A 96 0.82 -1.04 3.85
N VAL A 97 -0.01 -2.06 3.60
CA VAL A 97 -0.04 -3.28 4.44
C VAL A 97 1.26 -4.07 4.30
N VAL A 98 1.80 -4.18 3.09
CA VAL A 98 3.07 -4.87 2.82
C VAL A 98 4.24 -4.10 3.43
N ALA A 99 4.21 -2.76 3.38
CA ALA A 99 5.22 -1.92 4.04
C ALA A 99 5.24 -2.16 5.55
N ASN A 100 4.07 -2.19 6.20
CA ASN A 100 3.98 -2.49 7.63
C ASN A 100 4.50 -3.90 7.95
N LEU A 101 4.13 -4.91 7.15
CA LEU A 101 4.61 -6.28 7.36
C LEU A 101 6.13 -6.37 7.25
N ALA A 102 6.75 -5.68 6.28
CA ALA A 102 8.21 -5.64 6.15
C ALA A 102 8.88 -5.07 7.41
N ILE A 103 8.30 -4.03 8.01
CA ILE A 103 8.80 -3.44 9.27
C ILE A 103 8.65 -4.41 10.43
N TYR A 104 7.51 -5.09 10.58
CA TYR A 104 7.33 -6.07 11.65
C TYR A 104 8.36 -7.19 11.52
N SER A 105 8.51 -7.76 10.32
CA SER A 105 9.50 -8.81 10.07
C SER A 105 10.95 -8.37 10.29
N ALA A 106 11.25 -7.08 10.12
CA ALA A 106 12.59 -6.55 10.35
C ALA A 106 12.90 -6.27 11.83
N PHE A 107 11.90 -5.92 12.64
CA PHE A 107 12.12 -5.35 13.97
C PHE A 107 11.46 -6.12 15.13
N THR A 108 10.64 -7.13 14.84
CA THR A 108 9.94 -7.90 15.88
C THR A 108 9.92 -9.39 15.56
N ASN A 109 9.69 -10.20 16.60
CA ASN A 109 9.42 -11.62 16.49
C ASN A 109 7.94 -11.91 16.78
N PRO A 110 7.41 -13.06 16.32
CA PRO A 110 6.10 -13.53 16.77
C PRO A 110 6.06 -13.64 18.30
N GLY A 111 4.97 -13.17 18.90
CA GLY A 111 4.78 -13.07 20.35
C GLY A 111 5.23 -11.75 20.98
N ASP A 112 5.98 -10.90 20.26
CA ASP A 112 6.31 -9.56 20.75
C ASP A 112 5.05 -8.69 20.83
N ILE A 113 5.05 -7.75 21.79
CA ILE A 113 3.93 -6.83 22.02
C ILE A 113 4.08 -5.59 21.13
N MET A 114 3.00 -5.19 20.46
CA MET A 114 2.91 -3.92 19.73
C MET A 114 1.69 -3.12 20.19
N LEU A 115 1.88 -1.82 20.42
CA LEU A 115 0.79 -0.89 20.74
C LEU A 115 0.23 -0.24 19.46
N ALA A 116 -1.08 -0.21 19.33
CA ALA A 116 -1.76 0.44 18.21
C ALA A 116 -3.14 1.02 18.59
N PRO A 117 -3.71 1.97 17.85
CA PRO A 117 -5.12 2.31 18.02
C PRO A 117 -6.02 1.15 17.60
N SER A 118 -7.14 0.95 18.28
CA SER A 118 -8.17 -0.01 17.82
C SER A 118 -8.87 0.49 16.55
N ILE A 119 -9.44 -0.41 15.74
CA ILE A 119 -10.16 -0.02 14.50
C ILE A 119 -11.31 0.96 14.78
N PRO A 120 -12.18 0.74 15.80
CA PRO A 120 -13.23 1.71 16.14
C PRO A 120 -12.69 3.08 16.58
N ALA A 121 -11.46 3.14 17.09
CA ALA A 121 -10.77 4.37 17.49
C ALA A 121 -9.91 4.98 16.35
N GLY A 122 -10.14 4.59 15.09
CA GLY A 122 -9.42 5.13 13.93
C GLY A 122 -8.15 4.38 13.55
N GLY A 123 -7.89 3.22 14.17
CA GLY A 123 -6.80 2.32 13.78
C GLY A 123 -7.02 1.65 12.42
N HIS A 124 -5.94 1.13 11.83
CA HIS A 124 -5.98 0.44 10.54
C HIS A 124 -5.85 -1.09 10.73
N ILE A 125 -6.51 -1.87 9.86
CA ILE A 125 -6.53 -3.33 9.93
C ILE A 125 -5.13 -3.97 9.93
N SER A 126 -4.14 -3.33 9.30
CA SER A 126 -2.75 -3.83 9.30
C SER A 126 -2.09 -3.83 10.68
N HIS A 127 -2.68 -3.15 11.66
CA HIS A 127 -2.20 -3.04 13.03
C HIS A 127 -3.04 -3.90 14.00
N GLY A 128 -4.10 -4.56 13.53
CA GLY A 128 -5.08 -5.20 14.39
C GLY A 128 -4.64 -6.54 14.99
N LYS A 129 -5.36 -6.93 16.05
CA LYS A 129 -5.26 -8.24 16.72
C LYS A 129 -5.65 -9.40 15.78
N LYS A 130 -5.19 -10.60 16.12
CA LYS A 130 -5.47 -11.84 15.38
C LYS A 130 -6.98 -12.14 15.26
N GLU A 131 -7.74 -11.92 16.33
CA GLU A 131 -9.19 -12.17 16.41
C GLU A 131 -9.98 -11.29 15.43
N HIS A 132 -9.41 -10.15 15.07
CA HIS A 132 -9.99 -9.20 14.12
C HIS A 132 -9.42 -9.33 12.71
N SER A 133 -8.71 -10.42 12.40
CA SER A 133 -8.01 -10.62 11.13
C SER A 133 -6.99 -9.52 10.80
N GLY A 134 -6.43 -8.87 11.83
CA GLY A 134 -5.44 -7.81 11.61
C GLY A 134 -4.09 -8.38 11.17
N THR A 135 -3.42 -7.71 10.22
CA THR A 135 -2.20 -8.26 9.60
C THR A 135 -1.07 -8.45 10.62
N ALA A 136 -0.89 -7.51 11.55
CA ALA A 136 0.13 -7.61 12.59
C ALA A 136 -0.08 -8.85 13.49
N GLY A 137 -1.29 -9.05 14.00
CA GLY A 137 -1.59 -10.18 14.88
C GLY A 137 -1.78 -11.52 14.16
N LEU A 138 -2.53 -11.54 13.05
CA LEU A 138 -2.85 -12.78 12.35
C LEU A 138 -1.69 -13.30 11.48
N VAL A 139 -1.01 -12.41 10.74
CA VAL A 139 0.00 -12.82 9.74
C VAL A 139 1.39 -12.86 10.33
N HIS A 140 1.80 -11.81 11.05
CA HIS A 140 3.13 -11.77 11.68
C HIS A 140 3.16 -12.43 13.07
N GLY A 141 2.02 -12.49 13.77
CA GLY A 141 1.92 -13.14 15.08
C GLY A 141 2.25 -12.23 16.25
N LEU A 142 2.04 -10.91 16.13
CA LEU A 142 2.24 -9.98 17.24
C LEU A 142 1.07 -9.97 18.22
N GLU A 143 1.38 -9.78 19.49
CA GLU A 143 0.38 -9.53 20.52
C GLU A 143 0.06 -8.04 20.54
N ILE A 144 -1.13 -7.67 20.05
CA ILE A 144 -1.51 -6.26 19.91
C ILE A 144 -2.22 -5.78 21.16
N GLU A 145 -1.67 -4.76 21.80
CA GLU A 145 -2.37 -4.00 22.83
C GLU A 145 -2.88 -2.67 22.27
N PHE A 146 -4.06 -2.26 22.70
CA PHE A 146 -4.68 -1.05 22.16
C PHE A 146 -4.45 0.15 23.07
N TYR A 147 -4.13 1.30 22.45
CA TYR A 147 -4.16 2.56 23.18
C TYR A 147 -5.56 2.84 23.74
N PRO A 148 -5.67 3.27 25.01
CA PRO A 148 -6.91 3.83 25.53
C PRO A 148 -7.38 5.02 24.67
N PHE A 149 -8.69 5.12 24.44
CA PHE A 149 -9.28 6.18 23.62
C PHE A 149 -10.35 6.92 24.43
N ASN A 150 -10.28 8.25 24.40
CA ASN A 150 -11.30 9.13 24.96
C ASN A 150 -12.33 9.45 23.87
N ALA A 151 -13.54 8.92 24.03
CA ALA A 151 -14.64 9.08 23.06
C ALA A 151 -15.34 10.45 23.13
N GLU A 152 -15.17 11.20 24.22
CA GLU A 152 -15.72 12.56 24.35
C GLU A 152 -14.83 13.56 23.62
N GLU A 153 -13.52 13.48 23.86
CA GLU A 153 -12.51 14.37 23.25
C GLU A 153 -12.03 13.87 21.88
N MET A 154 -12.43 12.67 21.47
CA MET A 154 -12.03 12.02 20.21
C MET A 154 -10.50 11.93 20.03
N THR A 155 -9.79 11.59 21.11
CA THR A 155 -8.32 11.52 21.15
C THR A 155 -7.80 10.28 21.88
N ILE A 156 -6.53 9.93 21.66
CA ILE A 156 -5.83 8.92 22.48
C ILE A 156 -5.71 9.43 23.91
N ASP A 157 -6.07 8.59 24.87
CA ASP A 157 -6.00 8.89 26.30
C ASP A 157 -4.64 8.44 26.84
N VAL A 158 -3.70 9.39 26.88
CA VAL A 158 -2.31 9.19 27.30
C VAL A 158 -2.14 9.03 28.81
N ASP A 159 -3.15 9.40 29.61
CA ASP A 159 -3.08 9.32 31.07
C ASP A 159 -3.57 7.95 31.59
N LYS A 160 -4.24 7.18 30.73
CA LYS A 160 -4.71 5.80 31.02
C LYS A 160 -3.71 4.70 30.63
N THR A 161 -2.54 5.06 30.07
CA THR A 161 -1.48 4.11 29.70
C THR A 161 -0.62 3.69 30.88
#